data_AF-A0A8X6YBU2-F1
#
_entry.id   AF-A0A8X6YBU2-F1
#
_cell.length_a   1.000
_cell.length_b   1.000
_cell.length_c   1.000
_cell.angle_alpha   90.00
_cell.angle_beta   90.00
_cell.angle_gamma   90.00
#
_symmetry.space_group_name_H-M   'P 1'
#
loop_
_entity.id
_entity.type
_entity.pdbx_description
1 polymer ?
#
loop_
_entity_poly.entity_id
_entity_poly.type
_entity_poly.pdbx_seq_one_letter_code
_entity_poly.pdbx_strand_id
1 'polypeptide(L)' 'MYWIHGGGYRYGSMRSKLYNGTALTALGDIIVVTVNYRLGPFGFLVSGTEDVPGNAGLWDTLEGLRWVNRN' A
#
# COMPACT_ATOMS: atom_id res chain seq x y z
N MET A 1 -2.41 -9.63 9.10
CA MET A 1 -1.80 -8.29 9.22
C MET A 1 -1.64 -7.68 7.83
N TYR A 2 -2.15 -6.46 7.61
CA TYR A 2 -2.04 -5.73 6.34
C TYR A 2 -1.03 -4.60 6.49
N TRP A 3 0.09 -4.68 5.77
CA TRP A 3 1.21 -3.75 5.91
C TRP A 3 1.31 -2.81 4.71
N ILE A 4 1.38 -1.51 5.02
CA ILE A 4 1.54 -0.42 4.05
C ILE A 4 2.88 0.25 4.34
N HIS A 5 3.77 0.27 3.36
CA HIS A 5 5.07 0.89 3.56
C HIS A 5 4.98 2.43 3.66
N GLY A 6 5.85 3.01 4.48
CA GLY A 6 6.06 4.46 4.53
C GLY A 6 6.89 4.99 3.35
N GLY A 7 7.50 6.15 3.55
CA GLY A 7 8.28 6.86 2.51
C GLY A 7 7.66 8.19 2.07
N GLY A 8 6.82 8.78 2.93
CA GLY A 8 6.26 10.12 2.74
C GLY A 8 5.46 10.27 1.45
N TYR A 9 4.84 9.18 0.97
CA TYR A 9 4.12 9.12 -0.30
C TYR A 9 4.96 9.37 -1.55
N ARG A 10 6.30 9.39 -1.44
CA ARG A 10 7.21 9.74 -2.54
C ARG A 10 8.06 8.57 -3.02
N TYR A 11 8.35 7.63 -2.14
CA TYR A 11 9.18 6.45 -2.42
C TYR A 11 8.75 5.29 -1.51
N GLY A 12 9.30 4.11 -1.78
CA GLY A 12 9.01 2.88 -1.06
C GLY A 12 8.50 1.78 -2.00
N SER A 13 8.49 0.55 -1.49
CA SER A 13 8.00 -0.61 -2.24
C SER A 13 7.75 -1.77 -1.29
N MET A 14 6.77 -2.62 -1.60
CA MET A 14 6.59 -3.91 -0.93
C MET A 14 7.85 -4.80 -1.02
N ARG A 15 8.69 -4.60 -2.03
CA ARG A 15 9.89 -5.42 -2.30
C ARG A 15 11.08 -5.07 -1.39
N SER A 16 10.96 -4.04 -0.54
CA SER A 16 12.00 -3.71 0.41
C SER A 16 12.28 -4.89 1.33
N LYS A 17 13.55 -5.27 1.48
CA LYS A 17 13.97 -6.34 2.40
C LYS A 17 13.54 -6.09 3.84
N LEU A 18 13.34 -4.82 4.22
CA LEU A 18 12.83 -4.41 5.53
C LEU A 18 11.42 -4.92 5.83
N TYR A 19 10.63 -5.24 4.80
CA TYR A 19 9.24 -5.69 4.92
C TYR A 19 9.07 -7.17 4.61
N ASN A 20 10.15 -7.96 4.67
CA ASN A 20 10.04 -9.40 4.55
C ASN A 20 9.27 -9.98 5.76
N GLY A 21 8.08 -10.52 5.49
CA GLY A 21 7.18 -11.06 6.50
C GLY A 21 7.54 -12.45 7.05
N THR A 22 8.55 -13.15 6.51
CA THR A 22 8.83 -14.56 6.86
C THR A 22 8.98 -14.80 8.36
N ALA A 23 9.69 -13.91 9.07
CA ALA A 23 9.88 -14.06 10.51
C ALA A 23 8.56 -13.90 11.30
N LEU A 24 7.72 -12.94 10.90
CA LEU A 24 6.43 -12.70 11.53
C LEU A 24 5.45 -13.84 11.28
N THR A 25 5.41 -14.37 10.06
CA THR A 25 4.55 -15.51 9.74
C THR A 25 5.02 -16.78 10.45
N ALA A 26 6.33 -16.98 10.62
CA ALA A 26 6.89 -18.16 11.28
C ALA A 26 6.67 -18.15 12.81
N LEU A 27 6.60 -16.98 13.43
CA LEU A 27 6.53 -16.84 14.89
C LEU A 27 5.14 -16.46 15.42
N GLY A 28 4.30 -15.84 14.60
CA GLY A 28 3.10 -15.15 15.08
C GLY A 28 1.76 -15.83 14.80
N ASP A 29 1.73 -16.97 14.12
CA ASP A 29 0.49 -17.60 13.60
C ASP A 29 -0.44 -16.59 12.90
N ILE A 30 0.14 -15.81 11.97
CA ILE A 30 -0.56 -14.78 11.21
C ILE A 30 -0.19 -14.84 9.73
N ILE A 31 -1.12 -14.39 8.89
CA ILE A 31 -0.84 -14.06 7.49
C ILE A 31 -0.38 -12.60 7.41
N VAL A 32 0.73 -12.36 6.70
CA VAL A 32 1.24 -11.02 6.40
C VAL A 32 1.01 -10.72 4.92
N VAL A 33 0.27 -9.64 4.65
CA VAL A 33 0.07 -9.12 3.30
C VAL A 33 0.75 -7.76 3.18
N THR A 34 1.61 -7.60 2.18
CA THR A 34 2.23 -6.32 1.81
C THR A 34 1.69 -5.88 0.45
N VAL A 35 1.45 -4.57 0.30
CA VAL A 35 0.88 -4.01 -0.94
C VAL A 35 1.74 -2.89 -1.50
N ASN A 36 1.66 -2.69 -2.81
CA ASN A 36 2.15 -1.48 -3.46
C ASN A 36 0.97 -0.52 -3.64
N TYR A 37 1.25 0.76 -3.58
CA TYR A 37 0.32 1.83 -3.95
C TYR A 37 1.07 2.87 -4.78
N ARG A 38 0.34 3.65 -5.59
CA ARG A 38 0.95 4.70 -6.40
C ARG A 38 1.57 5.79 -5.51
N LEU A 39 2.71 6.30 -5.94
CA LEU A 39 3.52 7.29 -5.22
C LEU A 39 3.66 8.58 -6.04
N GLY A 40 4.06 9.66 -5.37
CA GLY A 40 4.32 10.95 -5.96
C GLY A 40 3.11 11.49 -6.74
N PRO A 41 3.34 12.19 -7.86
CA PRO A 41 2.26 12.70 -8.69
C PRO A 41 1.30 11.61 -9.18
N PHE A 42 1.78 10.38 -9.41
CA PHE A 42 0.91 9.29 -9.88
C PHE A 42 -0.10 8.82 -8.82
N GLY A 43 0.21 9.00 -7.53
CA GLY A 43 -0.69 8.65 -6.44
C GLY A 43 -1.44 9.83 -5.84
N PHE A 44 -0.91 11.06 -5.96
CA PHE A 44 -1.35 12.17 -5.12
C PHE A 44 -1.45 13.52 -5.87
N LEU A 45 -1.35 13.54 -7.20
CA LEU A 45 -1.66 14.75 -7.96
C LEU A 45 -3.13 15.11 -7.76
N VAL A 46 -3.40 16.38 -7.45
CA VAL A 46 -4.74 16.96 -7.38
C VAL A 46 -4.77 18.20 -8.27
N SER A 47 -5.76 18.28 -9.18
CA SER A 47 -5.89 19.39 -10.13
C SER A 47 -6.89 20.46 -9.70
N GLY A 48 -7.68 20.19 -8.65
CA GLY A 48 -8.84 21.02 -8.29
C GLY A 48 -10.07 20.81 -9.19
N THR A 49 -10.02 19.82 -10.09
CA THR A 49 -11.14 19.38 -10.94
C THR A 49 -11.53 17.93 -10.61
N GLU A 50 -12.70 17.50 -11.08
CA GLU A 50 -13.19 16.13 -10.88
C GLU A 50 -12.34 15.07 -11.60
N ASP A 51 -11.66 15.43 -12.69
CA ASP A 51 -10.87 14.48 -13.49
C ASP A 51 -9.61 13.99 -12.76
N VAL A 52 -9.06 14.81 -11.85
CA VAL A 52 -7.88 14.46 -11.05
C VAL A 52 -8.15 14.86 -9.59
N PRO A 53 -8.94 14.06 -8.85
CA PRO A 53 -9.42 14.40 -7.52
C PRO A 53 -8.38 14.19 -6.40
N GLY A 54 -7.21 13.62 -6.74
CA GLY A 54 -6.17 13.27 -5.77
C GLY A 54 -6.37 11.91 -5.10
N ASN A 55 -5.43 11.58 -4.21
CA ASN A 55 -5.48 10.39 -3.33
C ASN A 55 -5.58 9.03 -4.02
N ALA A 56 -5.28 8.93 -5.31
CA ALA A 56 -5.16 7.67 -6.05
C ALA A 56 -4.36 6.59 -5.28
N GLY A 57 -3.26 6.95 -4.63
CA GLY A 57 -2.47 6.01 -3.81
C GLY A 57 -3.20 5.51 -2.55
N LEU A 58 -4.06 6.33 -1.94
CA LEU A 58 -4.91 5.87 -0.83
C LEU A 58 -6.01 4.93 -1.33
N TRP A 59 -6.59 5.22 -2.49
CA TRP A 59 -7.55 4.33 -3.14
C TRP A 59 -6.94 2.98 -3.51
N ASP A 60 -5.70 2.95 -4.02
CA ASP A 60 -4.99 1.70 -4.27
C ASP A 60 -4.85 0.87 -2.99
N THR A 61 -4.53 1.53 -1.88
CA THR A 61 -4.38 0.89 -0.57
C THR A 61 -5.72 0.32 -0.07
N LEU A 62 -6.82 1.05 -0.25
CA LEU A 62 -8.16 0.58 0.09
C LEU A 62 -8.59 -0.59 -0.79
N GLU A 63 -8.32 -0.54 -2.10
CA GLU A 63 -8.62 -1.64 -3.02
C GLU A 63 -7.82 -2.90 -2.70
N GLY A 64 -6.54 -2.75 -2.31
CA GLY A 64 -5.74 -3.86 -1.81
C GLY A 64 -6.36 -4.49 -0.56
N LEU A 65 -6.87 -3.69 0.38
CA LEU A 65 -7.52 -4.20 1.59
C LEU A 65 -8.84 -4.91 1.26
N ARG A 66 -9.63 -4.33 0.36
CA ARG A 66 -10.87 -4.95 -0.15
C ARG A 66 -10.59 -6.27 -0.86
N TRP A 67 -9.50 -6.36 -1.62
CA TRP A 67 -9.08 -7.61 -2.24
C TRP A 67 -8.73 -8.67 -1.20
N VAL A 68 -7.96 -8.32 -0.16
CA VAL A 68 -7.63 -9.22 0.96
C VAL A 68 -8.87 -9.68 1.73
N ASN A 69 -9.91 -8.85 1.80
CA ASN A 69 -11.15 -9.27 2.46
C ASN A 69 -11.97 -10.27 1.62
N ARG A 70 -11.83 -10.26 0.30
CA ARG A 70 -12.60 -11.11 -0.62
C ARG A 70 -11.93 -12.44 -0.95
N ASN A 71 -10.66 -12.64 -0.60
CA ASN A 71 -9.86 -13.83 -0.90
C ASN A 71 -9.22 -14.37 0.38
#